data_AF-A0A497A608-F1
#
_entry.id   AF-A0A497A608-F1
#
_cell.length_a   1.000
_cell.length_b   1.000
_cell.length_c   1.000
_cell.angle_alpha   90.00
_cell.angle_beta   90.00
_cell.angle_gamma   90.00
#
_symmetry.space_group_name_H-M   'P 1'
#
loop_
_entity.id
_entity.type
_entity.pdbx_description
1 polymer ?
#
loop_
_entity_poly.entity_id
_entity_poly.type
_entity_poly.pdbx_seq_one_letter_code
_entity_poly.pdbx_strand_id
1 'polypeptide(L)'
;MKLSAEEQAMLAGDSGPGVRKAMEIVVTLGRIYGARRLVPVGSVQVAGVSYRNLGEAGLEFLREWAGQGARVRVPTTLNPAGMDLHAWRELGFSETFAHRQLAVIEAYRRLGVRTTCTCTPYLVGNVPRRGEHIAWAESSAVSYANSVLGARTNR
;
A
#
# COMPACT_ATOMS: atom_id res chain seq x y z
N MET A 1 -18.43 -14.25 2.62
CA MET A 1 -17.18 -13.88 3.32
C MET A 1 -17.05 -14.60 4.66
N LYS A 2 -16.24 -15.67 4.71
CA LYS A 2 -15.83 -16.35 5.94
C LYS A 2 -14.47 -15.80 6.35
N LEU A 3 -14.39 -15.29 7.58
CA LEU A 3 -13.17 -14.76 8.18
C LEU A 3 -12.55 -15.77 9.14
N SER A 4 -11.23 -15.76 9.27
CA SER A 4 -10.50 -16.48 10.32
C SER A 4 -10.75 -15.86 11.69
N ALA A 5 -10.39 -16.56 12.77
CA ALA A 5 -10.48 -16.01 14.12
C ALA A 5 -9.63 -14.74 14.28
N GLU A 6 -8.44 -14.71 13.67
CA GLU A 6 -7.57 -13.54 13.68
C GLU A 6 -8.19 -12.36 12.92
N GLU A 7 -8.75 -12.61 11.73
CA GLU A 7 -9.43 -11.58 10.93
C GLU A 7 -10.67 -11.03 11.64
N GLN A 8 -11.40 -11.88 12.37
CA GLN A 8 -12.53 -11.47 13.21
C GLN A 8 -12.07 -10.59 14.38
N ALA A 9 -11.00 -10.96 15.08
CA ALA A 9 -10.41 -10.16 16.15
C ALA A 9 -9.94 -8.79 15.63
N MET A 10 -9.27 -8.75 14.47
CA MET A 10 -8.89 -7.50 13.83
C MET A 10 -10.11 -6.62 13.49
N LEU A 11 -11.19 -7.22 12.98
CA LEU A 11 -12.44 -6.51 12.69
C LEU A 11 -13.18 -6.04 13.95
N ALA A 12 -13.06 -6.77 15.06
CA ALA A 12 -13.62 -6.39 16.36
C ALA A 12 -12.87 -5.22 17.01
N GLY A 13 -11.61 -5.00 16.63
CA GLY A 13 -10.79 -3.88 17.11
C GLY A 13 -9.64 -4.26 18.03
N ASP A 14 -9.39 -5.55 18.22
CA ASP A 14 -8.37 -6.07 19.15
C ASP A 14 -6.94 -5.67 18.73
N SER A 15 -6.76 -5.30 17.46
CA SER A 15 -5.49 -4.80 16.91
C SER A 15 -5.43 -3.27 16.76
N GLY A 16 -6.34 -2.54 17.41
CA GLY A 16 -6.40 -1.09 17.39
C GLY A 16 -7.26 -0.50 16.25
N PRO A 17 -7.60 0.80 16.35
CA PRO A 17 -8.61 1.44 15.50
C PRO A 17 -8.23 1.51 14.01
N GLY A 18 -6.95 1.74 13.69
CA GLY A 18 -6.49 1.78 12.31
C GLY A 18 -6.61 0.42 11.61
N VAL A 19 -6.24 -0.68 12.30
CA VAL A 19 -6.39 -2.05 11.77
C VAL A 19 -7.86 -2.41 11.62
N ARG A 20 -8.70 -2.05 12.61
CA ARG A 20 -10.14 -2.23 12.53
C ARG A 20 -10.71 -1.56 11.28
N LYS A 21 -10.36 -0.30 11.05
CA LYS A 21 -10.85 0.46 9.88
C LYS A 21 -10.38 -0.15 8.56
N ALA A 22 -9.13 -0.59 8.48
CA ALA A 22 -8.61 -1.30 7.32
C ALA A 22 -9.38 -2.61 7.05
N MET A 23 -9.68 -3.38 8.10
CA MET A 23 -10.47 -4.61 7.99
C MET A 23 -11.92 -4.34 7.59
N GLU A 24 -12.56 -3.30 8.11
CA GLU A 24 -13.89 -2.87 7.67
C GLU A 24 -13.93 -2.63 6.15
N ILE A 25 -12.94 -1.92 5.61
CA ILE A 25 -12.82 -1.63 4.17
C ILE A 25 -12.66 -2.94 3.38
N VAL A 26 -11.69 -3.78 3.75
CA VAL A 26 -11.39 -5.03 3.02
C VAL A 26 -12.57 -6.01 3.06
N VAL A 27 -13.21 -6.17 4.22
CA VAL A 27 -14.38 -7.05 4.39
C VAL A 27 -15.57 -6.53 3.59
N THR A 28 -15.80 -5.21 3.58
CA THR A 28 -16.88 -4.58 2.81
C THR A 28 -16.67 -4.82 1.32
N LEU A 29 -15.48 -4.54 0.79
CA LEU A 29 -15.14 -4.81 -0.61
C LEU A 29 -15.33 -6.28 -0.95
N GLY A 30 -14.82 -7.18 -0.11
CA GLY A 30 -14.97 -8.60 -0.36
C GLY A 30 -16.42 -9.09 -0.29
N ARG A 31 -17.31 -8.47 0.50
CA ARG A 31 -18.76 -8.75 0.45
C ARG A 31 -19.37 -8.26 -0.86
N ILE A 32 -19.02 -7.06 -1.32
CA ILE A 32 -19.48 -6.50 -2.59
C ILE A 32 -19.09 -7.41 -3.76
N TYR A 33 -17.85 -7.90 -3.78
CA TYR A 33 -17.35 -8.81 -4.82
C TYR A 33 -17.78 -10.28 -4.64
N GLY A 34 -18.62 -10.60 -3.65
CA GLY A 34 -19.06 -11.98 -3.40
C GLY A 34 -17.92 -12.93 -2.98
N ALA A 35 -16.83 -12.40 -2.42
CA ALA A 35 -15.67 -13.19 -2.03
C ALA A 35 -16.02 -14.19 -0.91
N ARG A 36 -15.55 -15.42 -1.08
CA ARG A 36 -15.77 -16.50 -0.11
C ARG A 36 -14.96 -16.31 1.15
N ARG A 37 -13.70 -15.88 1.05
CA ARG A 37 -12.74 -15.66 2.14
C ARG A 37 -11.66 -14.66 1.69
N LEU A 38 -10.88 -14.15 2.62
CA LEU A 38 -9.65 -13.41 2.32
C LEU A 38 -8.50 -14.39 1.98
N VAL A 39 -7.48 -13.88 1.30
CA VAL A 39 -6.26 -14.64 0.96
C VAL A 39 -5.08 -13.87 1.56
N PRO A 40 -4.21 -14.52 2.35
CA PRO A 40 -3.01 -13.87 2.86
C PRO A 40 -2.07 -13.52 1.71
N VAL A 41 -1.43 -12.37 1.80
CA VAL A 41 -0.42 -11.92 0.83
C VAL A 41 0.94 -11.81 1.51
N GLY A 42 2.02 -12.13 0.80
CA GLY A 42 3.38 -12.05 1.32
C GLY A 42 4.06 -10.70 1.10
N SER A 43 3.58 -9.89 0.14
CA SER A 43 4.02 -8.49 -0.02
C SER A 43 2.96 -7.61 -0.68
N VAL A 44 3.11 -6.30 -0.50
CA VAL A 44 2.21 -5.27 -1.06
C VAL A 44 3.01 -4.18 -1.76
N GLN A 45 2.50 -3.66 -2.87
CA GLN A 45 2.95 -2.42 -3.48
C GLN A 45 1.77 -1.45 -3.53
N VAL A 46 1.86 -0.37 -2.75
CA VAL A 46 0.79 0.63 -2.64
C VAL A 46 0.79 1.53 -3.88
N ALA A 47 -0.38 1.83 -4.42
CA ALA A 47 -0.58 2.83 -5.46
C ALA A 47 -1.20 4.12 -4.90
N GLY A 48 -1.32 5.14 -5.75
CA GLY A 48 -1.91 6.42 -5.34
C GLY A 48 -1.00 7.24 -4.43
N VAL A 49 0.32 7.12 -4.59
CA VAL A 49 1.32 7.78 -3.73
C VAL A 49 1.44 9.28 -4.01
N SER A 50 0.97 9.74 -5.18
CA SER A 50 1.00 11.15 -5.55
C SER A 50 0.04 11.99 -4.70
N TYR A 51 0.52 13.11 -4.15
CA TYR A 51 -0.33 14.09 -3.46
C TYR A 51 -1.42 14.64 -4.38
N ARG A 52 -1.18 14.69 -5.70
CA ARG A 52 -2.21 15.09 -6.68
C ARG A 52 -3.44 14.19 -6.64
N ASN A 53 -3.26 12.91 -6.32
CA ASN A 53 -4.34 11.93 -6.28
C ASN A 53 -4.95 11.82 -4.87
N LEU A 54 -4.12 11.89 -3.83
CA LEU A 54 -4.55 11.80 -2.43
C LEU A 54 -5.28 13.06 -1.95
N GLY A 55 -4.77 14.23 -2.36
CA GLY A 55 -5.15 15.50 -1.76
C GLY A 55 -4.87 15.56 -0.26
N GLU A 56 -5.40 16.60 0.38
CA GLU A 56 -5.23 16.79 1.83
C GLU A 56 -5.94 15.69 2.63
N ALA A 57 -7.15 15.30 2.22
CA ALA A 57 -7.92 14.26 2.90
C ALA A 57 -7.18 12.91 2.94
N GLY A 58 -6.53 12.51 1.83
CA GLY A 58 -5.72 11.29 1.81
C GLY A 58 -4.49 11.39 2.70
N LEU A 59 -3.83 12.55 2.76
CA LEU A 59 -2.69 12.79 3.65
C LEU A 59 -3.08 12.76 5.12
N GLU A 60 -4.20 13.39 5.49
CA GLU A 60 -4.75 13.37 6.85
C GLU A 60 -5.11 11.95 7.26
N PHE A 61 -5.76 11.18 6.40
CA PHE A 61 -6.09 9.78 6.64
C PHE A 61 -4.86 8.93 6.95
N LEU A 62 -3.77 9.08 6.18
CA LEU A 62 -2.51 8.37 6.44
C LEU A 62 -1.87 8.79 7.77
N ARG A 63 -1.91 10.10 8.10
CA ARG A 63 -1.39 10.63 9.35
C ARG A 63 -2.18 10.16 10.55
N GLU A 64 -3.49 10.08 10.44
CA GLU A 64 -4.39 9.59 11.48
C GLU A 64 -4.05 8.13 11.82
N TRP A 65 -3.97 7.26 10.80
CA TRP A 65 -3.60 5.86 11.00
C TRP A 65 -2.21 5.71 11.62
N ALA A 66 -1.23 6.49 11.14
CA ALA A 66 0.11 6.49 11.72
C ALA A 66 0.10 6.97 13.18
N GLY A 67 -0.73 7.96 13.52
CA GLY A 67 -0.92 8.49 14.87
C GLY A 67 -1.63 7.52 15.81
N GLN A 68 -2.54 6.70 15.29
CA GLN A 68 -3.19 5.59 16.00
C GLN A 68 -2.28 4.37 16.20
N GLY A 69 -1.01 4.44 15.77
CA GLY A 69 -0.04 3.36 15.91
C GLY A 69 -0.19 2.24 14.88
N ALA A 70 -0.99 2.43 13.83
CA ALA A 70 -1.12 1.44 12.77
C ALA A 70 0.22 1.22 12.06
N ARG A 71 0.47 -0.03 11.66
CA ARG A 71 1.65 -0.44 10.91
C ARG A 71 1.28 -1.48 9.86
N VAL A 72 2.03 -1.50 8.77
CA VAL A 72 1.96 -2.59 7.80
C VAL A 72 2.39 -3.92 8.45
N ARG A 73 1.76 -5.02 8.05
CA ARG A 73 2.03 -6.36 8.61
C ARG A 73 2.88 -7.25 7.71
N VAL A 74 3.09 -6.85 6.46
CA VAL A 74 3.90 -7.55 5.47
C VAL A 74 4.82 -6.56 4.76
N PRO A 75 5.94 -7.00 4.15
CA PRO A 75 6.78 -6.15 3.33
C PRO A 75 5.94 -5.32 2.35
N THR A 76 5.96 -4.01 2.55
CA THR A 76 5.16 -3.06 1.77
C THR A 76 6.08 -2.03 1.12
N THR A 77 5.86 -1.79 -0.16
CA THR A 77 6.62 -0.84 -0.99
C THR A 77 5.68 0.19 -1.62
N LEU A 78 6.25 1.28 -2.15
CA LEU A 78 5.49 2.33 -2.82
C LEU A 78 5.72 2.30 -4.33
N ASN A 79 4.63 2.52 -5.07
CA ASN A 79 4.71 3.04 -6.44
C ASN A 79 5.37 4.41 -6.50
N PRO A 80 5.74 4.90 -7.70
CA PRO A 80 6.35 6.20 -7.86
C PRO A 80 5.55 7.32 -7.19
N ALA A 81 6.28 8.25 -6.58
CA ALA A 81 5.72 9.47 -6.03
C ALA A 81 5.25 10.40 -7.16
N GLY A 82 4.50 11.45 -6.81
CA GLY A 82 4.03 12.45 -7.78
C GLY A 82 5.12 13.35 -8.38
N MET A 83 6.38 13.18 -7.96
CA MET A 83 7.58 13.89 -8.44
C MET A 83 8.83 13.09 -8.05
N ASP A 84 9.98 13.47 -8.62
CA ASP A 84 11.28 13.03 -8.12
C ASP A 84 11.52 13.54 -6.68
N LEU A 85 12.03 12.72 -5.77
CA LEU A 85 12.21 13.13 -4.37
C LEU A 85 13.44 14.02 -4.14
N HIS A 86 14.36 14.07 -5.10
CA HIS A 86 15.64 14.77 -5.00
C HIS A 86 15.74 15.95 -5.99
N ALA A 87 15.42 15.70 -7.26
CA ALA A 87 15.58 16.65 -8.36
C ALA A 87 14.31 17.47 -8.67
N TRP A 88 13.29 17.44 -7.81
CA TRP A 88 12.02 18.13 -8.08
C TRP A 88 12.15 19.62 -8.38
N ARG A 89 13.14 20.31 -7.78
CA ARG A 89 13.43 21.73 -8.06
C ARG A 89 13.88 21.95 -9.50
N GLU A 90 14.84 21.14 -9.96
CA GLU A 90 15.39 21.20 -11.32
C GLU A 90 14.33 20.83 -12.36
N LEU A 91 13.43 19.91 -11.99
CA LEU A 91 12.29 19.50 -12.81
C LEU A 91 11.10 20.49 -12.77
N GLY A 92 11.23 21.62 -12.05
CA GLY A 92 10.26 22.71 -12.06
C GLY A 92 8.99 22.48 -11.22
N PHE A 93 9.02 21.56 -10.24
CA PHE A 93 7.90 21.42 -9.30
C PHE A 93 7.87 22.57 -8.30
N SER A 94 6.67 23.04 -7.96
CA SER A 94 6.50 24.07 -6.93
C SER A 94 6.87 23.56 -5.54
N GLU A 95 7.45 24.41 -4.70
CA GLU A 95 7.79 24.06 -3.31
C GLU A 95 6.56 23.60 -2.52
N THR A 96 5.41 24.22 -2.77
CA THR A 96 4.15 23.83 -2.12
C THR A 96 3.76 22.40 -2.44
N PHE A 97 3.83 21.99 -3.72
CA PHE A 97 3.54 20.61 -4.10
C PHE A 97 4.59 19.66 -3.53
N ALA A 98 5.86 20.05 -3.58
CA ALA A 98 6.95 19.23 -3.09
C ALA A 98 6.85 18.93 -1.59
N HIS A 99 6.59 19.95 -0.76
CA HIS A 99 6.39 19.76 0.67
C HIS A 99 5.20 18.85 0.98
N ARG A 100 4.10 18.99 0.24
CA ARG A 100 2.92 18.12 0.41
C ARG A 100 3.20 16.68 -0.02
N GLN A 101 3.91 16.48 -1.12
CA GLN A 101 4.32 15.14 -1.56
C GLN A 101 5.29 14.49 -0.57
N LEU A 102 6.28 15.22 -0.05
CA LEU A 102 7.21 14.71 0.96
C LEU A 102 6.48 14.34 2.27
N ALA A 103 5.46 15.11 2.64
CA ALA A 103 4.61 14.77 3.78
C ALA A 103 3.84 13.46 3.58
N VAL A 104 3.41 13.14 2.36
CA VAL A 104 2.80 11.84 2.02
C VAL A 104 3.82 10.71 2.20
N ILE A 105 5.04 10.89 1.69
CA ILE A 105 6.11 9.88 1.83
C ILE A 105 6.43 9.63 3.30
N GLU A 106 6.52 10.69 4.11
CA GLU A 106 6.75 10.58 5.54
C GLU A 106 5.59 9.86 6.28
N ALA A 107 4.34 10.13 5.89
CA ALA A 107 3.19 9.44 6.47
C ALA A 107 3.24 7.92 6.19
N TYR A 108 3.57 7.51 4.96
CA TYR A 108 3.79 6.10 4.64
C TYR A 108 4.98 5.49 5.39
N ARG A 109 6.10 6.22 5.52
CA ARG A 109 7.26 5.78 6.29
C ARG A 109 6.89 5.50 7.75
N ARG A 110 6.08 6.37 8.37
CA ARG A 110 5.59 6.18 9.75
C ARG A 110 4.68 4.96 9.90
N LEU A 111 3.98 4.55 8.84
CA LEU A 111 3.22 3.28 8.80
C LEU A 111 4.13 2.05 8.63
N GLY A 112 5.44 2.22 8.50
CA GLY A 112 6.40 1.13 8.29
C GLY A 112 6.59 0.71 6.83
N VAL A 113 6.10 1.52 5.89
CA VAL A 113 6.26 1.25 4.45
C VAL A 113 7.68 1.59 4.00
N ARG A 114 8.27 0.75 3.15
CA ARG A 114 9.54 1.07 2.46
C ARG A 114 9.26 2.04 1.31
N THR A 115 9.80 3.24 1.40
CA THR A 115 9.54 4.36 0.47
C THR A 115 10.38 4.26 -0.81
N THR A 116 10.36 3.08 -1.46
CA THR A 116 11.14 2.79 -2.68
C THR A 116 10.73 3.66 -3.88
N CYS A 117 9.47 4.10 -3.91
CA CYS A 117 8.91 5.00 -4.92
C CYS A 117 9.23 4.59 -6.37
N THR A 118 8.95 3.32 -6.72
CA THR A 118 9.27 2.78 -8.04
C THR A 118 8.15 1.88 -8.57
N CYS A 119 7.98 1.88 -9.89
CA CYS A 119 7.13 0.95 -10.62
C CYS A 119 7.79 -0.43 -10.77
N THR A 120 9.10 -0.53 -10.50
CA THR A 120 9.89 -1.77 -10.64
C THR A 120 10.35 -2.31 -9.26
N PRO A 121 9.42 -2.73 -8.38
CA PRO A 121 9.75 -3.12 -7.01
C PRO A 121 10.69 -4.34 -6.94
N TYR A 122 10.67 -5.17 -7.98
CA TYR A 122 11.56 -6.32 -8.17
C TYR A 122 13.02 -5.95 -8.40
N LEU A 123 13.33 -4.75 -8.92
CA LEU A 123 14.71 -4.27 -9.06
C LEU A 123 15.29 -3.75 -7.75
N VAL A 124 14.44 -3.50 -6.75
CA VAL A 124 14.82 -2.96 -5.44
C VAL A 124 14.56 -3.97 -4.30
N GLY A 125 14.56 -5.26 -4.63
CA GLY A 125 14.58 -6.36 -3.67
C GLY A 125 13.22 -6.92 -3.25
N ASN A 126 12.09 -6.43 -3.78
CA ASN A 126 10.79 -7.07 -3.57
C ASN A 126 10.57 -8.16 -4.63
N VAL A 127 11.12 -9.35 -4.39
CA VAL A 127 11.09 -10.49 -5.32
C VAL A 127 10.33 -11.65 -4.66
N PRO A 128 9.02 -11.81 -4.92
CA PRO A 128 8.20 -12.87 -4.34
C PRO A 128 8.57 -14.25 -4.89
N ARG A 129 8.24 -15.29 -4.13
CA ARG A 129 8.47 -16.68 -4.53
C ARG A 129 7.40 -17.14 -5.53
N ARG A 130 7.75 -18.16 -6.32
CA ARG A 130 6.79 -18.84 -7.19
C ARG A 130 5.62 -19.38 -6.36
N GLY A 131 4.40 -19.08 -6.80
CA GLY A 131 3.15 -19.46 -6.14
C GLY A 131 2.70 -18.54 -5.00
N GLU A 132 3.54 -17.58 -4.58
CA GLU A 132 3.20 -16.64 -3.51
C GLU A 132 2.12 -15.66 -3.95
N HIS A 133 1.12 -15.46 -3.11
CA HIS A 133 0.12 -14.42 -3.32
C HIS A 133 0.66 -13.06 -2.88
N ILE A 134 0.52 -12.05 -3.72
CA ILE A 134 0.95 -10.66 -3.44
C ILE A 134 -0.16 -9.69 -3.87
N ALA A 135 -0.14 -8.46 -3.36
CA ALA A 135 -1.03 -7.39 -3.80
C ALA A 135 -0.20 -6.24 -4.37
N TRP A 136 0.12 -6.32 -5.66
CA TRP A 136 0.91 -5.31 -6.35
C TRP A 136 0.04 -4.46 -7.26
N ALA A 137 0.43 -3.20 -7.43
CA ALA A 137 -0.42 -2.22 -8.07
C ALA A 137 0.08 -1.71 -9.42
N GLU A 138 1.38 -1.79 -9.71
CA GLU A 138 1.90 -1.42 -11.02
C GLU A 138 1.57 -2.49 -12.07
N SER A 139 0.96 -2.11 -13.20
CA SER A 139 0.55 -3.03 -14.26
C SER A 139 1.71 -3.86 -14.82
N SER A 140 2.84 -3.22 -15.11
CA SER A 140 4.03 -3.93 -15.60
C SER A 140 4.60 -4.90 -14.56
N ALA A 141 4.59 -4.52 -13.27
CA ALA A 141 5.04 -5.37 -12.18
C ALA A 141 4.11 -6.55 -11.94
N VAL A 142 2.80 -6.39 -12.12
CA VAL A 142 1.81 -7.47 -12.05
C VAL A 142 2.07 -8.50 -13.15
N SER A 143 2.25 -8.07 -14.41
CA SER A 143 2.58 -8.98 -15.51
C SER A 143 3.89 -9.72 -15.25
N TYR A 144 4.92 -9.02 -14.81
CA TYR A 144 6.21 -9.63 -14.47
C TYR A 144 6.09 -10.65 -13.33
N ALA A 145 5.39 -10.30 -12.25
CA ALA A 145 5.20 -11.19 -11.12
C ALA A 145 4.46 -12.48 -11.49
N ASN A 146 3.37 -12.37 -12.26
CA ASN A 146 2.57 -13.51 -12.68
C ASN A 146 3.29 -14.39 -13.73
N SER A 147 3.95 -13.78 -14.72
CA SER A 147 4.50 -14.50 -15.87
C SER A 147 5.95 -14.95 -15.69
N VAL A 148 6.79 -14.15 -15.02
CA VAL A 148 8.23 -14.42 -14.89
C VAL A 148 8.56 -15.04 -13.54
N LEU A 149 8.10 -14.42 -12.44
CA LEU A 149 8.35 -14.93 -11.09
C LEU A 149 7.41 -16.09 -10.72
N GLY A 150 6.27 -16.19 -11.42
CA GLY A 150 5.23 -17.18 -11.14
C GLY A 150 4.51 -16.95 -9.81
N ALA A 151 4.55 -15.73 -9.26
CA ALA A 151 3.72 -15.29 -8.15
C ALA A 151 2.25 -15.13 -8.60
N ARG A 152 1.36 -14.80 -7.67
CA ARG A 152 -0.08 -14.65 -7.92
C ARG A 152 -0.57 -13.30 -7.43
N THR A 153 -0.97 -12.44 -8.35
CA THR A 153 -1.62 -11.17 -8.03
C THR A 153 -2.69 -10.81 -9.04
N ASN A 154 -3.70 -10.09 -8.59
CA ASN A 154 -4.84 -9.66 -9.39
C ASN A 154 -4.76 -8.16 -9.69
N ARG A 155 -4.70 -7.82 -10.98
CA ARG A 155 -5.02 -6.50 -11.51
C ARG A 155 -5.35 -6.61 -12.99
#